data_AF-A0A9W9JST5-F1
#
_entry.id   AF-A0A9W9JST5-F1
#
_cell.length_a   1.000
_cell.length_b   1.000
_cell.length_c   1.000
_cell.angle_alpha   90.00
_cell.angle_beta   90.00
_cell.angle_gamma   90.00
#
_symmetry.space_group_name_H-M   'P 1'
#
loop_
_entity.id
_entity.type
_entity.pdbx_description
1 polymer ?
#
loop_
_entity_poly.entity_id
_entity_poly.type
_entity_poly.pdbx_seq_one_letter_code
_entity_poly.pdbx_strand_id
1 'polypeptide(L)'
;MTSSSRFIQVALAVTIARLASAQTNPNAQGACATTTGGSNACGPNGSEAWLNSGLNGNGWNPPFLDINSLSHISLSDYYNGVGAPCRQYDQYFQSSGQKYNIDPAILAFIAMQESSCNADAGGPTPGLMQCDPGNCQNGQSSCQYPIQDNVDCGAWVLQSALDNTGGNAVHALGSYNGWFTASDGTGLNGGRGITQDYPCSQEGRDHGDPQNLNYLHETLNGWFQGKDMYGSDANLDGSYSCSGSCSDGGLC
;
A
#
# COMPACT_ATOMS: atom_id res chain seq x y z
N MET A 1 3.79 71.83 23.11
CA MET A 1 3.26 70.54 23.61
C MET A 1 2.03 70.28 22.75
N THR A 2 2.02 69.36 21.80
CA THR A 2 2.14 67.90 21.95
C THR A 2 2.54 67.27 20.61
N SER A 3 3.55 66.41 20.63
CA SER A 3 3.99 65.57 19.50
C SER A 3 3.15 64.29 19.48
N SER A 4 2.52 63.96 18.35
CA SER A 4 1.85 62.66 18.15
C SER A 4 2.70 61.79 17.24
N SER A 5 3.52 60.93 17.86
CA SER A 5 4.19 59.82 17.18
C SER A 5 3.17 58.79 16.72
N ARG A 6 3.08 58.57 15.40
CA ARG A 6 2.35 57.44 14.82
C ARG A 6 3.25 56.21 14.88
N PHE A 7 2.93 55.28 15.77
CA PHE A 7 3.51 53.95 15.76
C PHE A 7 2.88 53.14 14.62
N ILE A 8 3.67 52.80 13.61
CA ILE A 8 3.29 51.81 12.60
C ILE A 8 3.48 50.45 13.25
N GLN A 9 2.39 49.80 13.64
CA GLN A 9 2.40 48.39 14.03
C GLN A 9 2.51 47.55 12.76
N VAL A 10 3.70 46.98 12.54
CA VAL A 10 3.90 45.91 11.56
C VAL A 10 3.29 44.65 12.18
N ALA A 11 2.11 44.25 11.70
CA ALA A 11 1.52 42.97 12.05
C ALA A 11 2.30 41.87 11.31
N LEU A 12 3.15 41.13 12.05
CA LEU A 12 3.73 39.88 11.58
C LEU A 12 2.57 38.87 11.41
N ALA A 13 2.16 38.60 10.18
CA ALA A 13 1.24 37.51 9.89
C ALA A 13 2.01 36.19 10.08
N VAL A 14 1.86 35.58 11.26
CA VAL A 14 2.31 34.20 11.48
C VAL A 14 1.31 33.31 10.76
N THR A 15 1.68 32.84 9.57
CA THR A 15 1.01 31.71 8.93
C THR A 15 1.27 30.48 9.78
N ILE A 16 0.33 30.16 10.68
CA ILE A 16 0.24 28.83 11.26
C ILE A 16 -0.12 27.91 10.10
N ALA A 17 0.86 27.15 9.61
CA ALA A 17 0.57 26.01 8.76
C ALA A 17 -0.38 25.12 9.54
N ARG A 18 -1.66 25.11 9.14
CA ARG A 18 -2.57 24.07 9.60
C ARG A 18 -1.99 22.80 9.03
N LEU A 19 -1.34 21.99 9.88
CA LEU A 19 -1.20 20.57 9.61
C LEU A 19 -2.63 20.11 9.34
N ALA A 20 -2.95 19.83 8.08
CA ALA A 20 -4.18 19.15 7.75
C ALA A 20 -4.09 17.83 8.51
N SER A 21 -4.87 17.67 9.58
CA SER A 21 -5.09 16.35 10.14
C SER A 21 -5.54 15.49 8.94
N ALA A 22 -4.81 14.43 8.63
CA ALA A 22 -5.24 13.51 7.59
C ALA A 22 -6.69 13.13 7.92
N GLN A 23 -7.60 13.57 7.06
CA GLN A 23 -9.02 13.35 7.30
C GLN A 23 -9.22 11.84 7.17
N THR A 24 -9.70 11.20 8.22
CA THR A 24 -10.06 9.79 8.15
C THR A 24 -11.02 9.56 6.98
N ASN A 25 -10.77 8.53 6.19
CA ASN A 25 -11.66 8.13 5.11
C ASN A 25 -13.02 7.74 5.73
N PRO A 26 -14.13 8.42 5.36
CA PRO A 26 -15.44 8.19 5.97
C PRO A 26 -16.00 6.78 5.69
N ASN A 27 -15.49 6.09 4.67
CA ASN A 27 -15.89 4.73 4.33
C ASN A 27 -15.03 3.67 5.02
N ALA A 28 -13.96 4.07 5.71
CA ALA A 28 -13.05 3.15 6.38
C ALA A 28 -13.43 2.92 7.84
N GLN A 29 -13.71 1.66 8.20
CA GLN A 29 -14.09 1.32 9.57
C GLN A 29 -12.85 1.21 10.47
N GLY A 30 -12.99 1.65 11.72
CA GLY A 30 -11.88 1.67 12.69
C GLY A 30 -10.75 2.63 12.30
N ALA A 31 -10.98 3.55 11.36
CA ALA A 31 -9.99 4.54 10.96
C ALA A 31 -9.64 5.49 12.12
N CYS A 32 -8.39 5.92 12.16
CA CYS A 32 -7.90 6.94 13.10
C CYS A 32 -7.08 8.00 12.35
N ALA A 33 -7.13 9.24 12.82
CA ALA A 33 -6.55 10.38 12.09
C ALA A 33 -5.01 10.32 11.99
N THR A 34 -4.37 9.64 12.94
CA THR A 34 -2.93 9.42 12.97
C THR A 34 -2.67 7.94 12.98
N THR A 35 -1.76 7.47 12.12
CA THR A 35 -1.33 6.08 12.08
C THR A 35 -0.78 5.63 13.43
N THR A 36 -1.26 4.49 13.91
CA THR A 36 -0.79 3.82 15.12
C THR A 36 -0.56 2.34 14.83
N GLY A 37 0.48 1.77 15.42
CA GLY A 37 0.80 0.34 15.29
C GLY A 37 0.30 -0.55 16.43
N GLY A 38 0.75 -1.80 16.43
CA GLY A 38 0.44 -2.83 17.42
C GLY A 38 -0.90 -3.53 17.18
N SER A 39 -1.44 -4.18 18.23
CA SER A 39 -2.63 -5.04 18.11
C SER A 39 -3.93 -4.33 17.74
N ASN A 40 -3.98 -3.00 17.87
CA ASN A 40 -5.10 -2.18 17.46
C ASN A 40 -4.68 -1.18 16.38
N ALA A 41 -3.74 -1.58 15.52
CA ALA A 41 -3.20 -0.70 14.50
C ALA A 41 -4.30 -0.11 13.62
N CYS A 42 -4.18 1.17 13.32
CA CYS A 42 -5.14 1.90 12.51
C CYS A 42 -4.47 3.09 11.83
N GLY A 43 -5.12 3.61 10.81
CA GLY A 43 -4.78 4.91 10.23
C GLY A 43 -5.94 5.49 9.46
N PRO A 44 -5.70 6.51 8.62
CA PRO A 44 -6.76 7.22 7.91
C PRO A 44 -7.59 6.33 6.97
N ASN A 45 -7.05 5.19 6.52
CA ASN A 45 -7.72 4.24 5.63
C ASN A 45 -8.28 3.00 6.36
N GLY A 46 -8.43 3.05 7.69
CA GLY A 46 -9.11 2.00 8.46
C GLY A 46 -8.22 1.33 9.50
N SER A 47 -8.83 0.49 10.35
CA SER A 47 -8.06 -0.39 11.24
C SER A 47 -7.49 -1.58 10.49
N GLU A 48 -6.32 -2.06 10.91
CA GLU A 48 -5.71 -3.27 10.37
C GLU A 48 -6.66 -4.47 10.49
N ALA A 49 -7.36 -4.60 11.61
CA ALA A 49 -8.35 -5.66 11.83
C ALA A 49 -9.51 -5.61 10.80
N TRP A 50 -9.92 -4.41 10.37
CA TRP A 50 -10.95 -4.26 9.34
C TRP A 50 -10.42 -4.60 7.95
N LEU A 51 -9.22 -4.11 7.60
CA LEU A 51 -8.54 -4.44 6.33
C LEU A 51 -8.33 -5.96 6.17
N ASN A 52 -8.09 -6.65 7.28
CA ASN A 52 -7.86 -8.08 7.38
C ASN A 52 -9.11 -8.91 7.76
N SER A 53 -10.31 -8.37 7.49
CA SER A 53 -11.57 -9.05 7.81
C SER A 53 -11.63 -10.46 7.20
N GLY A 54 -12.07 -11.44 8.00
CA GLY A 54 -12.29 -12.82 7.55
C GLY A 54 -11.11 -13.78 7.71
N LEU A 55 -9.89 -13.29 7.95
CA LEU A 55 -8.70 -14.13 8.08
C LEU A 55 -8.83 -15.21 9.16
N ASN A 56 -9.42 -14.89 10.31
CA ASN A 56 -9.59 -15.84 11.42
C ASN A 56 -10.83 -16.74 11.26
N GLY A 57 -11.42 -16.78 10.05
CA GLY A 57 -12.64 -17.52 9.74
C GLY A 57 -12.51 -18.32 8.45
N ASN A 58 -13.38 -18.04 7.48
CA ASN A 58 -13.44 -18.76 6.20
C ASN A 58 -12.56 -18.13 5.11
N GLY A 59 -11.51 -17.41 5.49
CA GLY A 59 -10.61 -16.73 4.57
C GLY A 59 -10.86 -15.22 4.43
N TRP A 60 -9.91 -14.56 3.80
CA TRP A 60 -9.94 -13.11 3.64
C TRP A 60 -11.18 -12.64 2.87
N ASN A 61 -11.91 -11.71 3.47
CA ASN A 61 -13.06 -11.04 2.89
C ASN A 61 -12.76 -9.53 2.91
N PRO A 62 -11.99 -9.02 1.94
CA PRO A 62 -11.53 -7.64 1.93
C PRO A 62 -12.71 -6.67 1.96
N PRO A 63 -12.75 -5.72 2.90
CA PRO A 63 -13.76 -4.68 2.84
C PRO A 63 -13.62 -3.84 1.58
N PHE A 64 -14.72 -3.27 1.09
CA PHE A 64 -14.67 -2.39 -0.07
C PHE A 64 -14.15 -1.01 0.32
N LEU A 65 -13.10 -0.57 -0.37
CA LEU A 65 -12.66 0.82 -0.37
C LEU A 65 -12.31 1.24 -1.79
N ASP A 66 -12.94 2.29 -2.30
CA ASP A 66 -12.65 2.81 -3.63
C ASP A 66 -11.24 3.41 -3.65
N ILE A 67 -10.42 3.03 -4.63
CA ILE A 67 -9.05 3.54 -4.84
C ILE A 67 -9.00 5.08 -4.87
N ASN A 68 -10.02 5.72 -5.42
CA ASN A 68 -10.11 7.18 -5.54
C ASN A 68 -10.57 7.86 -4.24
N SER A 69 -11.01 7.08 -3.25
CA SER A 69 -11.43 7.59 -1.94
C SER A 69 -10.32 7.55 -0.89
N LEU A 70 -9.17 6.93 -1.20
CA LEU A 70 -8.09 6.73 -0.25
C LEU A 70 -7.54 8.06 0.26
N SER A 71 -7.40 8.17 1.58
CA SER A 71 -6.66 9.28 2.18
C SER A 71 -5.18 9.05 1.95
N HIS A 72 -4.47 10.03 1.40
CA HIS A 72 -3.01 10.01 1.31
C HIS A 72 -2.46 11.43 1.22
N ILE A 73 -1.16 11.57 1.49
CA ILE A 73 -0.47 12.84 1.28
C ILE A 73 -0.25 13.11 -0.22
N SER A 74 0.05 14.35 -0.58
CA SER A 74 0.37 14.68 -1.97
C SER A 74 1.69 14.03 -2.40
N LEU A 75 1.85 13.72 -3.69
CA LEU A 75 3.11 13.22 -4.23
C LEU A 75 4.28 14.17 -3.98
N SER A 76 4.04 15.49 -4.04
CA SER A 76 5.05 16.50 -3.72
C SER A 76 5.50 16.43 -2.26
N ASP A 77 4.57 16.31 -1.32
CA ASP A 77 4.90 16.17 0.10
C ASP A 77 5.64 14.87 0.37
N TYR A 78 5.22 13.79 -0.28
CA TYR A 78 5.88 12.49 -0.20
C TYR A 78 7.35 12.57 -0.64
N TYR A 79 7.62 13.16 -1.81
CA TYR A 79 8.98 13.36 -2.30
C TYR A 79 9.83 14.28 -1.42
N ASN A 80 9.22 15.21 -0.69
CA ASN A 80 9.93 16.08 0.25
C ASN A 80 10.22 15.39 1.60
N GLY A 81 9.62 14.23 1.84
CA GLY A 81 9.85 13.39 3.01
C GLY A 81 10.39 12.02 2.62
N VAL A 82 9.71 10.98 3.10
CA VAL A 82 10.16 9.59 2.98
C VAL A 82 10.33 9.13 1.53
N GLY A 83 9.53 9.66 0.60
CA GLY A 83 9.56 9.35 -0.83
C GLY A 83 10.73 9.91 -1.62
N ALA A 84 11.68 10.61 -0.98
CA ALA A 84 12.81 11.24 -1.68
C ALA A 84 13.57 10.31 -2.65
N PRO A 85 13.85 9.02 -2.33
CA PRO A 85 14.47 8.08 -3.26
C PRO A 85 13.66 7.83 -4.54
N CYS A 86 12.33 7.93 -4.47
CA CYS A 86 11.43 7.67 -5.59
C CYS A 86 11.37 8.83 -6.59
N ARG A 87 11.75 10.05 -6.19
CA ARG A 87 11.60 11.28 -6.98
C ARG A 87 12.25 11.17 -8.36
N GLN A 88 13.35 10.43 -8.48
CA GLN A 88 14.06 10.22 -9.74
C GLN A 88 13.24 9.45 -10.79
N TYR A 89 12.16 8.78 -10.38
CA TYR A 89 11.28 8.00 -11.24
C TYR A 89 9.94 8.68 -11.51
N ASP A 90 9.72 9.93 -11.04
CA ASP A 90 8.44 10.65 -11.17
C ASP A 90 7.87 10.62 -12.58
N GLN A 91 8.70 10.89 -13.60
CA GLN A 91 8.24 10.86 -15.00
C GLN A 91 7.59 9.52 -15.41
N TYR A 92 8.05 8.40 -14.84
CA TYR A 92 7.49 7.07 -15.11
C TYR A 92 6.18 6.87 -14.36
N PHE A 93 6.10 7.29 -13.09
CA PHE A 93 4.84 7.25 -12.33
C PHE A 93 3.76 8.12 -12.97
N GLN A 94 4.11 9.31 -13.47
CA GLN A 94 3.20 10.20 -14.19
C GLN A 94 2.69 9.55 -15.49
N SER A 95 3.62 9.01 -16.29
CA SER A 95 3.28 8.37 -17.56
C SER A 95 2.38 7.14 -17.37
N SER A 96 2.75 6.23 -16.47
CA SER A 96 1.99 5.01 -16.20
C SER A 96 0.67 5.33 -15.49
N GLY A 97 0.67 6.27 -14.54
CA GLY A 97 -0.55 6.75 -13.88
C GLY A 97 -1.56 7.31 -14.88
N GLN A 98 -1.10 8.12 -15.84
CA GLN A 98 -1.95 8.60 -16.94
C GLN A 98 -2.46 7.45 -17.82
N LYS A 99 -1.58 6.50 -18.18
CA LYS A 99 -1.92 5.37 -19.05
C LYS A 99 -2.97 4.44 -18.45
N TYR A 100 -2.90 4.19 -17.15
CA TYR A 100 -3.76 3.25 -16.44
C TYR A 100 -4.83 3.92 -15.57
N ASN A 101 -4.95 5.26 -15.61
CA ASN A 101 -5.88 6.02 -14.77
C ASN A 101 -5.70 5.75 -13.26
N ILE A 102 -4.44 5.72 -12.82
CA ILE A 102 -4.04 5.56 -11.42
C ILE A 102 -3.34 6.85 -10.97
N ASP A 103 -3.62 7.31 -9.75
CA ASP A 103 -2.89 8.44 -9.16
C ASP A 103 -1.37 8.11 -9.12
N PRO A 104 -0.50 8.91 -9.75
CA PRO A 104 0.95 8.72 -9.70
C PRO A 104 1.52 8.61 -8.28
N ALA A 105 0.86 9.23 -7.28
CA ALA A 105 1.23 9.10 -5.89
C ALA A 105 1.14 7.65 -5.40
N ILE A 106 0.07 6.95 -5.76
CA ILE A 106 -0.14 5.54 -5.40
C ILE A 106 0.98 4.66 -5.97
N LEU A 107 1.38 4.88 -7.23
CA LEU A 107 2.48 4.12 -7.83
C LEU A 107 3.82 4.38 -7.11
N ALA A 108 4.09 5.62 -6.70
CA ALA A 108 5.28 5.95 -5.94
C ALA A 108 5.27 5.32 -4.53
N PHE A 109 4.11 5.26 -3.87
CA PHE A 109 3.97 4.60 -2.57
C PHE A 109 4.21 3.10 -2.67
N ILE A 110 3.65 2.46 -3.70
CA ILE A 110 3.86 1.03 -3.98
C ILE A 110 5.33 0.76 -4.30
N ALA A 111 5.99 1.58 -5.14
CA ALA A 111 7.41 1.43 -5.43
C ALA A 111 8.28 1.48 -4.15
N MET A 112 7.89 2.27 -3.16
CA MET A 112 8.55 2.30 -1.86
C MET A 112 8.29 1.04 -1.04
N GLN A 113 7.05 0.58 -0.97
CA GLN A 113 6.69 -0.68 -0.29
C GLN A 113 7.45 -1.86 -0.92
N GLU A 114 7.49 -1.94 -2.25
CA GLU A 114 8.03 -3.10 -2.96
C GLU A 114 9.56 -3.16 -2.95
N SER A 115 10.23 -2.01 -3.12
CA SER A 115 11.70 -2.00 -3.31
C SER A 115 12.42 -0.93 -2.52
N SER A 116 11.73 -0.16 -1.67
CA SER A 116 12.25 1.09 -1.13
C SER A 116 12.74 2.05 -2.23
N CYS A 117 12.07 2.01 -3.38
CA CYS A 117 12.46 2.69 -4.61
C CYS A 117 13.86 2.31 -5.14
N ASN A 118 14.26 1.05 -4.97
CA ASN A 118 15.47 0.47 -5.53
C ASN A 118 15.18 -0.26 -6.85
N ALA A 119 15.55 0.34 -7.97
CA ALA A 119 15.37 -0.26 -9.29
C ALA A 119 16.19 -1.55 -9.53
N ASP A 120 17.25 -1.76 -8.75
CA ASP A 120 18.10 -2.95 -8.81
C ASP A 120 17.68 -4.04 -7.81
N ALA A 121 16.53 -3.87 -7.13
CA ALA A 121 16.00 -4.90 -6.25
C ALA A 121 15.81 -6.22 -7.03
N GLY A 122 16.49 -7.28 -6.57
CA GLY A 122 16.45 -8.60 -7.18
C GLY A 122 15.27 -9.44 -6.68
N GLY A 123 15.37 -10.76 -6.86
CA GLY A 123 14.33 -11.71 -6.44
C GLY A 123 13.56 -12.30 -7.63
N PRO A 124 12.53 -13.13 -7.35
CA PRO A 124 11.68 -13.72 -8.39
C PRO A 124 10.88 -12.66 -9.17
N THR A 125 10.59 -11.54 -8.52
CA THR A 125 9.84 -10.40 -9.03
C THR A 125 10.73 -9.15 -9.01
N PRO A 126 11.57 -8.90 -10.03
CA PRO A 126 12.61 -7.89 -9.92
C PRO A 126 12.15 -6.45 -10.16
N GLY A 127 12.96 -5.51 -9.70
CA GLY A 127 12.87 -4.09 -10.05
C GLY A 127 12.07 -3.22 -9.07
N LEU A 128 11.91 -1.97 -9.49
CA LEU A 128 11.29 -0.88 -8.73
C LEU A 128 9.90 -1.21 -8.16
N MET A 129 9.08 -1.89 -8.94
CA MET A 129 7.71 -2.28 -8.62
C MET A 129 7.60 -3.76 -8.24
N GLN A 130 8.73 -4.48 -8.12
CA GLN A 130 8.82 -5.93 -7.96
C GLN A 130 7.82 -6.67 -8.86
N CYS A 131 7.93 -6.48 -10.19
CA CYS A 131 6.95 -7.06 -11.10
C CYS A 131 7.34 -8.49 -11.50
N ASP A 132 6.39 -9.41 -11.43
CA ASP A 132 6.57 -10.76 -11.98
C ASP A 132 6.82 -10.71 -13.50
N PRO A 133 7.83 -11.42 -14.02
CA PRO A 133 8.11 -11.50 -15.46
C PRO A 133 6.92 -11.89 -16.35
N GLY A 134 6.00 -12.71 -15.87
CA GLY A 134 4.79 -13.12 -16.58
C GLY A 134 3.78 -11.99 -16.81
N ASN A 135 3.90 -10.90 -16.04
CA ASN A 135 3.05 -9.72 -16.14
C ASN A 135 3.63 -8.64 -17.08
N CYS A 136 4.81 -8.86 -17.65
CA CYS A 136 5.48 -7.88 -18.49
C CYS A 136 4.69 -7.59 -19.78
N GLN A 137 4.27 -6.33 -19.94
CA GLN A 137 3.47 -5.88 -21.09
C GLN A 137 4.32 -5.63 -22.35
N ASN A 138 5.64 -5.73 -22.25
CA ASN A 138 6.59 -5.48 -23.34
C ASN A 138 6.87 -6.73 -24.22
N GLY A 139 6.25 -7.87 -23.90
CA GLY A 139 6.45 -9.14 -24.61
C GLY A 139 7.83 -9.78 -24.39
N GLN A 140 8.61 -9.28 -23.43
CA GLN A 140 9.89 -9.84 -23.03
C GLN A 140 9.75 -10.73 -21.80
N SER A 141 10.77 -11.55 -21.54
CA SER A 141 10.83 -12.40 -20.34
C SER A 141 11.23 -11.64 -19.07
N SER A 142 11.37 -10.32 -19.13
CA SER A 142 11.61 -9.43 -18.00
C SER A 142 11.30 -8.00 -18.42
N CYS A 143 10.84 -7.21 -17.45
CA CYS A 143 10.57 -5.79 -17.57
C CYS A 143 11.20 -5.06 -16.39
N GLN A 144 12.31 -5.55 -15.85
CA GLN A 144 13.08 -4.80 -14.85
C GLN A 144 13.65 -3.50 -15.46
N TYR A 145 14.12 -3.60 -16.71
CA TYR A 145 14.66 -2.48 -17.47
C TYR A 145 14.12 -2.47 -18.91
N PRO A 146 13.91 -1.28 -19.52
CA PRO A 146 14.04 0.07 -18.94
C PRO A 146 13.03 0.32 -17.79
N ILE A 147 13.31 1.30 -16.90
CA ILE A 147 12.47 1.58 -15.72
C ILE A 147 11.00 1.80 -16.07
N GLN A 148 10.74 2.44 -17.22
CA GLN A 148 9.39 2.63 -17.72
C GLN A 148 8.61 1.32 -17.83
N ASP A 149 9.25 0.23 -18.29
CA ASP A 149 8.58 -1.06 -18.45
C ASP A 149 8.23 -1.67 -17.08
N ASN A 150 9.08 -1.45 -16.06
CA ASN A 150 8.83 -1.93 -14.71
C ASN A 150 7.67 -1.19 -14.04
N VAL A 151 7.63 0.14 -14.19
CA VAL A 151 6.53 0.98 -13.69
C VAL A 151 5.23 0.68 -14.44
N ASP A 152 5.28 0.50 -15.76
CA ASP A 152 4.13 0.09 -16.56
C ASP A 152 3.61 -1.30 -16.18
N CYS A 153 4.50 -2.23 -15.82
CA CYS A 153 4.14 -3.56 -15.34
C CYS A 153 3.40 -3.48 -14.01
N GLY A 154 3.96 -2.79 -13.01
CA GLY A 154 3.28 -2.58 -11.72
C GLY A 154 1.94 -1.87 -11.87
N ALA A 155 1.88 -0.78 -12.66
CA ALA A 155 0.63 -0.08 -12.89
C ALA A 155 -0.42 -0.96 -13.61
N TRP A 156 -0.01 -1.80 -14.56
CA TRP A 156 -0.90 -2.78 -15.21
C TRP A 156 -1.42 -3.83 -14.23
N VAL A 157 -0.56 -4.37 -13.36
CA VAL A 157 -0.97 -5.35 -12.33
C VAL A 157 -2.02 -4.74 -11.41
N LEU A 158 -1.77 -3.53 -10.90
CA LEU A 158 -2.72 -2.84 -10.04
C LEU A 158 -4.05 -2.56 -10.76
N GLN A 159 -4.01 -2.04 -11.99
CA GLN A 159 -5.23 -1.75 -12.76
C GLN A 159 -6.02 -3.02 -13.05
N SER A 160 -5.35 -4.11 -13.43
CA SER A 160 -6.01 -5.39 -13.70
C SER A 160 -6.68 -5.94 -12.43
N ALA A 161 -6.02 -5.81 -11.28
CA ALA A 161 -6.61 -6.17 -10.00
C ALA A 161 -7.82 -5.28 -9.64
N LEU A 162 -7.75 -3.97 -9.90
CA LEU A 162 -8.88 -3.05 -9.68
C LEU A 162 -10.07 -3.41 -10.59
N ASP A 163 -9.84 -3.71 -11.86
CA ASP A 163 -10.89 -4.12 -12.81
C ASP A 163 -11.57 -5.43 -12.34
N ASN A 164 -10.79 -6.41 -11.91
CA ASN A 164 -11.29 -7.69 -11.41
C ASN A 164 -12.07 -7.57 -10.09
N THR A 165 -11.78 -6.54 -9.30
CA THR A 165 -12.34 -6.35 -7.96
C THR A 165 -13.38 -5.24 -7.90
N GLY A 166 -13.78 -4.68 -9.05
CA GLY A 166 -14.77 -3.62 -9.13
C GLY A 166 -14.32 -2.31 -8.49
N GLY A 167 -13.02 -2.02 -8.53
CA GLY A 167 -12.40 -0.82 -7.96
C GLY A 167 -12.06 -0.93 -6.46
N ASN A 168 -12.10 -2.13 -5.87
CA ASN A 168 -11.77 -2.32 -4.46
C ASN A 168 -10.25 -2.29 -4.23
N ALA A 169 -9.74 -1.17 -3.70
CA ALA A 169 -8.32 -0.97 -3.43
C ALA A 169 -7.75 -1.95 -2.40
N VAL A 170 -8.51 -2.31 -1.36
CA VAL A 170 -8.03 -3.24 -0.33
C VAL A 170 -7.77 -4.61 -0.95
N HIS A 171 -8.71 -5.08 -1.76
CA HIS A 171 -8.54 -6.33 -2.49
C HIS A 171 -7.40 -6.23 -3.51
N ALA A 172 -7.39 -5.18 -4.34
CA ALA A 172 -6.40 -5.03 -5.39
C ALA A 172 -4.96 -4.96 -4.86
N LEU A 173 -4.72 -4.26 -3.75
CA LEU A 173 -3.40 -4.19 -3.11
C LEU A 173 -2.99 -5.51 -2.45
N GLY A 174 -3.92 -6.23 -1.81
CA GLY A 174 -3.60 -7.57 -1.31
C GLY A 174 -3.25 -8.53 -2.44
N SER A 175 -3.97 -8.47 -3.57
CA SER A 175 -3.63 -9.25 -4.77
C SER A 175 -2.30 -8.83 -5.39
N TYR A 176 -1.97 -7.53 -5.40
CA TYR A 176 -0.65 -7.05 -5.83
C TYR A 176 0.47 -7.68 -5.00
N ASN A 177 0.29 -7.73 -3.68
CA ASN A 177 1.22 -8.37 -2.75
C ASN A 177 1.28 -9.90 -2.91
N GLY A 178 0.35 -10.51 -3.63
CA GLY A 178 0.29 -11.97 -3.84
C GLY A 178 -0.64 -12.70 -2.86
N TRP A 179 -1.51 -11.98 -2.14
CA TRP A 179 -2.60 -12.60 -1.40
C TRP A 179 -3.76 -12.96 -2.32
N PHE A 180 -4.45 -14.05 -2.00
CA PHE A 180 -5.54 -14.58 -2.81
C PHE A 180 -6.90 -14.65 -2.09
N THR A 181 -7.99 -14.51 -2.85
CA THR A 181 -9.40 -14.59 -2.42
C THR A 181 -10.21 -15.58 -3.28
N ALA A 182 -11.36 -16.07 -2.78
CA ALA A 182 -12.23 -16.99 -3.54
C ALA A 182 -12.64 -16.43 -4.91
N SER A 183 -12.68 -15.10 -5.00
CA SER A 183 -13.04 -14.33 -6.19
C SER A 183 -11.90 -14.07 -7.18
N ASP A 184 -10.64 -14.38 -6.84
CA ASP A 184 -9.51 -14.02 -7.69
C ASP A 184 -9.20 -15.03 -8.82
N GLY A 185 -9.87 -16.18 -8.82
CA GLY A 185 -9.72 -17.20 -9.85
C GLY A 185 -8.43 -18.01 -9.81
N THR A 186 -7.61 -17.88 -8.76
CA THR A 186 -6.40 -18.72 -8.55
C THR A 186 -6.76 -20.17 -8.31
N GLY A 187 -7.90 -20.42 -7.67
CA GLY A 187 -8.36 -21.76 -7.26
C GLY A 187 -7.66 -22.30 -6.01
N LEU A 188 -6.56 -21.68 -5.56
CA LEU A 188 -5.78 -22.12 -4.41
C LEU A 188 -6.58 -22.02 -3.12
N ASN A 189 -6.74 -23.12 -2.39
CA ASN A 189 -7.57 -23.20 -1.18
C ASN A 189 -9.02 -22.73 -1.42
N GLY A 190 -9.57 -22.95 -2.62
CA GLY A 190 -10.85 -22.35 -3.03
C GLY A 190 -10.86 -20.83 -2.93
N GLY A 191 -9.68 -20.24 -3.13
CA GLY A 191 -9.29 -18.85 -2.94
C GLY A 191 -9.36 -18.34 -1.50
N ARG A 192 -9.45 -19.14 -0.46
CA ARG A 192 -9.64 -18.57 0.90
C ARG A 192 -8.38 -17.94 1.51
N GLY A 193 -7.23 -17.93 0.83
CA GLY A 193 -5.97 -17.46 1.42
C GLY A 193 -5.46 -18.43 2.50
N ILE A 194 -4.83 -17.90 3.55
CA ILE A 194 -4.55 -18.68 4.77
C ILE A 194 -5.87 -19.00 5.48
N THR A 195 -6.07 -20.27 5.80
CA THR A 195 -7.21 -20.77 6.59
C THR A 195 -6.72 -21.93 7.45
N GLN A 196 -7.58 -22.50 8.30
CA GLN A 196 -7.18 -23.62 9.13
C GLN A 196 -6.51 -24.81 8.40
N ASP A 197 -6.89 -25.08 7.16
CA ASP A 197 -6.35 -26.19 6.37
C ASP A 197 -5.23 -25.79 5.39
N TYR A 198 -4.92 -24.50 5.24
CA TYR A 198 -3.88 -23.98 4.34
C TYR A 198 -2.98 -23.02 5.13
N PRO A 199 -1.66 -23.26 5.21
CA PRO A 199 -0.83 -23.94 4.21
C PRO A 199 -0.60 -25.44 4.44
N CYS A 200 -1.19 -26.04 5.48
CA CYS A 200 -0.77 -27.36 5.94
C CYS A 200 -1.30 -28.56 5.13
N SER A 201 -2.25 -28.31 4.23
CA SER A 201 -2.71 -29.26 3.21
C SER A 201 -1.60 -29.60 2.20
N GLN A 202 -1.85 -30.60 1.34
CA GLN A 202 -0.94 -30.89 0.24
C GLN A 202 -0.81 -29.71 -0.72
N GLU A 203 -1.93 -29.08 -1.07
CA GLU A 203 -1.97 -27.89 -1.93
C GLU A 203 -1.11 -26.76 -1.34
N GLY A 204 -1.28 -26.44 -0.05
CA GLY A 204 -0.46 -25.40 0.58
C GLY A 204 1.02 -25.73 0.65
N ARG A 205 1.40 -27.00 0.81
CA ARG A 205 2.81 -27.42 0.74
C ARG A 205 3.38 -27.34 -0.68
N ASP A 206 2.57 -27.53 -1.70
CA ASP A 206 2.98 -27.45 -3.10
C ASP A 206 3.09 -26.00 -3.60
N HIS A 207 2.33 -25.08 -3.00
CA HIS A 207 2.21 -23.69 -3.44
C HIS A 207 2.78 -22.64 -2.48
N GLY A 208 3.07 -23.01 -1.23
CA GLY A 208 3.63 -22.13 -0.20
C GLY A 208 2.61 -21.19 0.43
N ASP A 209 3.09 -20.36 1.36
CA ASP A 209 2.27 -19.39 2.08
C ASP A 209 2.11 -18.11 1.24
N PRO A 210 0.92 -17.47 1.24
CA PRO A 210 0.78 -16.13 0.66
C PRO A 210 1.54 -15.10 1.51
N GLN A 211 1.85 -13.94 0.91
CA GLN A 211 2.65 -12.87 1.54
C GLN A 211 1.90 -12.16 2.67
N ASN A 212 2.54 -11.81 3.78
CA ASN A 212 1.82 -11.24 4.94
C ASN A 212 0.91 -10.03 4.59
N LEU A 213 -0.30 -9.97 5.17
CA LEU A 213 -1.23 -8.84 4.96
C LEU A 213 -1.03 -7.65 5.90
N ASN A 214 0.02 -7.62 6.74
CA ASN A 214 0.47 -6.36 7.34
C ASN A 214 0.81 -5.33 6.22
N TYR A 215 1.16 -5.82 5.03
CA TYR A 215 1.27 -5.06 3.78
C TYR A 215 0.15 -4.02 3.58
N LEU A 216 -1.11 -4.37 3.89
CA LEU A 216 -2.24 -3.44 3.74
C LEU A 216 -2.14 -2.26 4.71
N HIS A 217 -1.74 -2.51 5.96
CA HIS A 217 -1.54 -1.46 6.94
C HIS A 217 -0.31 -0.61 6.60
N GLU A 218 0.83 -1.26 6.33
CA GLU A 218 2.08 -0.61 5.90
C GLU A 218 1.84 0.33 4.71
N THR A 219 1.10 -0.14 3.70
CA THR A 219 0.83 0.63 2.49
C THR A 219 -0.21 1.73 2.74
N LEU A 220 -1.44 1.36 3.10
CA LEU A 220 -2.57 2.30 3.15
C LEU A 220 -2.48 3.29 4.31
N ASN A 221 -1.96 2.86 5.46
CA ASN A 221 -1.87 3.68 6.66
C ASN A 221 -0.44 4.15 6.95
N GLY A 222 0.58 3.54 6.37
CA GLY A 222 1.97 3.96 6.49
C GLY A 222 2.43 4.84 5.33
N TRP A 223 2.88 4.22 4.24
CA TRP A 223 3.50 4.90 3.10
C TRP A 223 2.60 5.97 2.48
N PHE A 224 1.30 5.70 2.35
CA PHE A 224 0.31 6.68 1.86
C PHE A 224 0.22 7.93 2.74
N GLN A 225 0.57 7.81 4.03
CA GLN A 225 0.59 8.92 4.99
C GLN A 225 2.00 9.53 5.16
N GLY A 226 2.96 9.12 4.32
CA GLY A 226 4.35 9.58 4.39
C GLY A 226 5.14 9.04 5.58
N LYS A 227 4.78 7.85 6.08
CA LYS A 227 5.51 7.14 7.15
C LYS A 227 6.57 6.23 6.58
N ASP A 228 7.70 6.14 7.28
CA ASP A 228 8.84 5.28 6.96
C ASP A 228 8.70 3.91 7.64
N MET A 229 7.85 3.05 7.08
CA MET A 229 7.47 1.77 7.69
C MET A 229 8.64 0.80 7.84
N TYR A 230 9.68 0.92 7.01
CA TYR A 230 10.88 0.09 7.10
C TYR A 230 12.06 0.75 7.83
N GLY A 231 11.84 1.96 8.36
CA GLY A 231 12.87 2.72 9.03
C GLY A 231 12.35 3.36 10.31
N SER A 232 12.32 4.69 10.30
CA SER A 232 12.07 5.48 11.52
C SER A 232 10.67 5.34 12.12
N ASP A 233 9.68 4.91 11.33
CA ASP A 233 8.30 4.69 11.77
C ASP A 233 7.92 3.19 11.86
N ALA A 234 8.89 2.26 11.84
CA ALA A 234 8.63 0.81 11.92
C ALA A 234 7.85 0.39 13.18
N ASN A 235 7.88 1.20 14.25
CA ASN A 235 7.03 0.96 15.43
C ASN A 235 5.53 1.20 15.18
N LEU A 236 5.15 1.67 13.99
CA LEU A 236 3.77 1.83 13.55
C LEU A 236 3.24 0.57 12.84
N ASP A 237 4.07 -0.46 12.66
CA ASP A 237 3.61 -1.72 12.09
C ASP A 237 2.44 -2.32 12.87
N GLY A 238 1.57 -3.00 12.13
CA GLY A 238 0.49 -3.78 12.68
C GLY A 238 0.97 -5.09 13.30
N SER A 239 0.01 -5.94 13.61
CA SER A 239 0.25 -7.22 14.27
C SER A 239 -0.21 -8.41 13.44
N TYR A 240 -0.83 -8.19 12.28
CA TYR A 240 -1.25 -9.26 11.36
C TYR A 240 -0.06 -9.75 10.52
N SER A 241 0.94 -10.31 11.18
CA SER A 241 1.93 -11.19 10.54
C SER A 241 1.33 -12.59 10.43
N CYS A 242 0.30 -12.77 9.59
CA CYS A 242 -0.26 -14.10 9.42
C CYS A 242 0.69 -14.97 8.59
N SER A 243 1.59 -15.68 9.27
CA SER A 243 2.33 -16.82 8.74
C SER A 243 1.69 -18.09 9.28
N GLY A 244 1.24 -18.97 8.39
CA GLY A 244 0.58 -20.20 8.82
C GLY A 244 1.56 -21.10 9.56
N SER A 245 1.20 -21.59 10.75
CA SER A 245 2.02 -22.58 11.47
C SER A 245 1.38 -23.96 11.43
N CYS A 246 2.05 -24.89 10.74
CA CYS A 246 1.63 -26.29 10.67
C CYS A 246 2.02 -27.14 11.88
N SER A 247 2.89 -26.64 12.76
CA SER A 247 3.30 -27.38 13.94
C SER A 247 2.36 -27.19 15.13
N ASP A 248 1.80 -25.98 15.26
CA ASP A 248 1.13 -25.56 16.50
C ASP A 248 -0.36 -25.20 16.27
N GLY A 249 -0.85 -25.30 15.03
CA GLY A 249 -2.21 -24.92 14.67
C GLY A 249 -2.48 -23.41 14.80
N GLY A 250 -1.42 -22.59 14.86
CA GLY A 250 -1.50 -21.14 14.80
C GLY A 250 -1.84 -20.71 13.38
N LEU A 251 -3.04 -20.16 13.20
CA LEU A 251 -3.66 -19.86 11.92
C LEU A 251 -4.23 -18.45 12.01
N CYS A 252 -3.36 -17.45 11.88
CA CYS A 252 -3.64 -16.09 12.34
C CYS A 252 -4.19 -16.10 13.81
#